data_AF-A0AAU7RDE5-F1
#
_entry.id   AF-A0AAU7RDE5-F1
#
_cell.length_a   1.000
_cell.length_b   1.000
_cell.length_c   1.000
_cell.angle_alpha   90.00
_cell.angle_beta   90.00
_cell.angle_gamma   90.00
#
_symmetry.space_group_name_H-M   'P 1'
#
loop_
_entity.id
_entity.type
_entity.pdbx_description
1 polymer ?
#
loop_
_entity_poly.entity_id
_entity_poly.type
_entity_poly.pdbx_seq_one_letter_code
_entity_poly.pdbx_strand_id
1 'polypeptide(L)'
;MSQQFHSPGHHSRQYPLDYWLSRDVARATPEGTQSVLRNMAWNQGQWRGLAVACGGSGAALLAAALLILILGGPAVGIVLFAVAGLGLLGGAVLALQKLRGVPRIKAVMQSRAPGKFSSGLGLAAFLAVVFGIGLFPVVAPLLQGGPLQVLAFVAAYALMLVVVVSLFAVPAFFSEHAREHFRRRIDADLQLRRYLEEMALTWQDTQGGRAFGPL
;
A
#
# COMPACT_ATOMS: atom_id res chain seq x y z
N MET A 1 11.70 -46.02 19.24
CA MET A 1 11.17 -46.27 17.89
C MET A 1 10.54 -44.97 17.38
N SER A 2 11.33 -44.15 16.70
CA SER A 2 10.89 -42.90 16.08
C SER A 2 10.22 -43.22 14.75
N GLN A 3 8.90 -43.05 14.67
CA GLN A 3 8.16 -43.17 13.41
C GLN A 3 8.59 -42.03 12.47
N GLN A 4 9.43 -42.37 11.49
CA GLN A 4 9.66 -41.51 10.33
C GLN A 4 8.38 -41.45 9.53
N PHE A 5 7.63 -40.35 9.67
CA PHE A 5 6.56 -40.02 8.74
C PHE A 5 7.18 -39.79 7.36
N HIS A 6 7.06 -40.79 6.48
CA HIS A 6 7.20 -40.58 5.05
C HIS A 6 6.07 -39.65 4.63
N SER A 7 6.35 -38.35 4.54
CA SER A 7 5.47 -37.42 3.83
C SER A 7 5.41 -37.91 2.38
N PRO A 8 4.23 -38.28 1.84
CA PRO A 8 4.14 -38.67 0.45
C PRO A 8 4.70 -37.54 -0.40
N GLY A 9 5.67 -37.86 -1.25
CA GLY A 9 6.29 -36.90 -2.14
C GLY A 9 5.19 -36.16 -2.89
N HIS A 10 5.02 -34.87 -2.57
CA HIS A 10 4.19 -34.00 -3.37
C HIS A 10 4.88 -33.87 -4.73
N HIS A 11 4.54 -34.76 -5.66
CA HIS A 11 4.72 -34.49 -7.07
C HIS A 11 4.00 -33.16 -7.33
N SER A 12 4.76 -32.08 -7.42
CA SER A 12 4.30 -30.80 -7.90
C SER A 12 3.78 -31.04 -9.31
N ARG A 13 2.47 -31.30 -9.44
CA ARG A 13 1.83 -31.29 -10.75
C ARG A 13 2.11 -29.91 -11.33
N GLN A 14 2.96 -29.88 -12.33
CA GLN A 14 3.33 -28.68 -13.07
C GLN A 14 2.09 -28.25 -13.86
N TYR A 15 1.25 -27.44 -13.23
CA TYR A 15 0.12 -26.82 -13.91
C TYR A 15 0.60 -25.54 -14.60
N PRO A 16 0.04 -25.21 -15.79
CA PRO A 16 0.38 -23.99 -16.50
C PRO A 16 0.00 -22.74 -15.68
N LEU A 17 0.63 -21.61 -15.97
CA LEU A 17 0.35 -20.34 -15.28
C LEU A 17 -1.14 -19.96 -15.34
N ASP A 18 -1.79 -20.17 -16.49
CA ASP A 18 -3.21 -19.84 -16.67
C ASP A 18 -4.13 -20.62 -15.70
N TYR A 19 -3.76 -21.85 -15.34
CA TYR A 19 -4.50 -22.62 -14.34
C TYR A 19 -4.43 -21.93 -12.97
N TRP A 20 -3.24 -21.49 -12.55
CA TRP A 20 -3.03 -20.80 -11.28
C TRP A 20 -3.62 -19.39 -11.24
N LEU A 21 -3.78 -18.74 -12.40
CA LEU A 21 -4.41 -17.42 -12.52
C LEU A 21 -5.94 -17.49 -12.62
N SER A 22 -6.49 -18.66 -12.94
CA SER A 22 -7.94 -18.86 -13.14
C SER A 22 -8.75 -18.47 -11.90
N ARG A 23 -9.93 -17.89 -12.13
CA ARG A 23 -10.84 -17.48 -11.05
C ARG A 23 -11.44 -18.69 -10.34
N ASP A 24 -11.58 -19.82 -11.04
CA ASP A 24 -12.20 -21.02 -10.49
C ASP A 24 -11.28 -21.70 -9.46
N VAL A 25 -9.99 -21.83 -9.77
CA VAL A 25 -9.00 -22.33 -8.81
C VAL A 25 -8.83 -21.35 -7.63
N ALA A 26 -8.87 -20.05 -7.91
CA ALA A 26 -8.82 -19.02 -6.87
C ALA A 26 -10.01 -19.06 -5.90
N ARG A 27 -11.20 -19.45 -6.38
CA ARG A 27 -12.43 -19.62 -5.56
C ARG A 27 -12.46 -20.93 -4.79
N ALA A 28 -11.93 -22.01 -5.39
CA ALA A 28 -11.85 -23.31 -4.73
C ALA A 28 -10.81 -23.36 -3.59
N THR A 29 -9.90 -22.38 -3.54
CA THR A 29 -8.82 -22.34 -2.55
C THR A 29 -9.19 -21.44 -1.36
N PRO A 30 -9.06 -21.90 -0.11
CA PRO A 30 -9.31 -21.09 1.07
C PRO A 30 -8.54 -19.76 1.06
N GLU A 31 -9.14 -18.70 1.60
CA GLU A 31 -8.53 -17.35 1.62
C GLU A 31 -7.21 -17.30 2.39
N GLY A 32 -7.05 -18.17 3.41
CA GLY A 32 -5.85 -18.24 4.24
C GLY A 32 -4.68 -19.03 3.64
N THR A 33 -4.87 -19.74 2.52
CA THR A 33 -3.78 -20.54 1.92
C THR A 33 -2.74 -19.62 1.30
N GLN A 34 -1.50 -19.67 1.80
CA GLN A 34 -0.40 -18.91 1.22
C GLN A 34 0.12 -19.60 -0.04
N SER A 35 0.31 -18.81 -1.10
CA SER A 35 0.95 -19.23 -2.34
C SER A 35 2.01 -18.21 -2.74
N VAL A 36 2.95 -18.60 -3.60
CA VAL A 36 3.98 -17.68 -4.10
C VAL A 36 3.32 -16.51 -4.84
N LEU A 37 2.31 -16.80 -5.68
CA LEU A 37 1.58 -15.77 -6.42
C LEU A 37 0.85 -14.79 -5.49
N ARG A 38 0.19 -15.30 -4.42
CA ARG A 38 -0.46 -14.44 -3.41
C ARG A 38 0.54 -13.56 -2.68
N ASN A 39 1.71 -14.11 -2.32
CA ASN A 39 2.75 -13.36 -1.64
C ASN A 39 3.36 -12.27 -2.53
N MET A 40 3.58 -12.56 -3.82
CA MET A 40 4.03 -11.57 -4.79
C MET A 40 3.00 -10.46 -4.98
N ALA A 41 1.72 -10.82 -5.13
CA ALA A 41 0.63 -9.86 -5.23
C ALA A 41 0.54 -8.98 -3.99
N TRP A 42 0.60 -9.58 -2.80
CA TRP A 42 0.59 -8.85 -1.52
C TRP A 42 1.76 -7.87 -1.41
N ASN A 43 2.99 -8.33 -1.66
CA ASN A 43 4.17 -7.47 -1.61
C ASN A 43 4.07 -6.31 -2.61
N GLN A 44 3.56 -6.56 -3.81
CA GLN A 44 3.29 -5.50 -4.79
C GLN A 44 2.23 -4.51 -4.30
N GLY A 45 1.15 -5.00 -3.69
CA GLY A 45 0.12 -4.16 -3.06
C GLY A 45 0.70 -3.27 -1.96
N GLN A 46 1.54 -3.81 -1.08
CA GLN A 46 2.20 -3.06 -0.01
C GLN A 46 3.13 -1.96 -0.55
N TRP A 47 3.96 -2.25 -1.56
CA TRP A 47 4.83 -1.24 -2.18
C TRP A 47 4.03 -0.13 -2.87
N ARG A 48 2.91 -0.45 -3.52
CA ARG A 48 2.00 0.55 -4.10
C ARG A 48 1.34 1.39 -3.01
N GLY A 49 0.83 0.75 -1.97
CA GLY A 49 0.25 1.43 -0.81
C GLY A 49 1.25 2.39 -0.18
N LEU A 50 2.49 1.94 0.07
CA LEU A 50 3.57 2.77 0.59
C LEU A 50 3.89 3.95 -0.35
N ALA A 51 4.01 3.70 -1.65
CA ALA A 51 4.29 4.75 -2.62
C ALA A 51 3.22 5.84 -2.60
N VAL A 52 1.94 5.47 -2.55
CA VAL A 52 0.85 6.44 -2.54
C VAL A 52 0.70 7.12 -1.17
N ALA A 53 0.94 6.40 -0.08
CA ALA A 53 1.00 7.00 1.25
C ALA A 53 2.09 8.09 1.33
N CYS A 54 3.33 7.75 0.94
CA CYS A 54 4.42 8.71 0.89
C CYS A 54 4.14 9.85 -0.12
N GLY A 55 3.58 9.53 -1.29
CA GLY A 55 3.27 10.51 -2.33
C GLY A 55 2.22 11.52 -1.89
N GLY A 56 1.08 11.05 -1.39
CA GLY A 56 -0.03 11.86 -0.92
C GLY A 56 0.33 12.69 0.31
N SER A 57 0.99 12.08 1.31
CA SER A 57 1.49 12.81 2.47
C SER A 57 2.56 13.84 2.07
N GLY A 58 3.50 13.48 1.19
CA GLY A 58 4.54 14.39 0.70
C GLY A 58 3.95 15.61 0.00
N ALA A 59 3.00 15.40 -0.92
CA ALA A 59 2.30 16.49 -1.61
C ALA A 59 1.52 17.38 -0.64
N ALA A 60 0.85 16.79 0.35
CA ALA A 60 0.12 17.55 1.37
C ALA A 60 1.04 18.40 2.26
N LEU A 61 2.23 17.90 2.63
CA LEU A 61 3.21 18.68 3.39
C LEU A 61 3.79 19.83 2.57
N LEU A 62 4.05 19.66 1.26
CA LEU A 62 4.49 20.76 0.40
C LEU A 62 3.41 21.84 0.26
N ALA A 63 2.15 21.42 0.09
CA ALA A 63 1.02 22.35 0.07
C ALA A 63 0.85 23.08 1.41
N ALA A 64 1.12 22.42 2.54
CA ALA A 64 1.12 23.05 3.86
C ALA A 64 2.27 24.07 3.99
N ALA A 65 3.48 23.75 3.51
CA ALA A 65 4.59 24.70 3.47
C ALA A 65 4.25 25.96 2.65
N LEU A 66 3.62 25.77 1.49
CA LEU A 66 3.15 26.86 0.64
C LEU A 66 2.06 27.69 1.33
N LEU A 67 1.12 27.04 2.02
CA LEU A 67 0.09 27.72 2.78
C LEU A 67 0.69 28.58 3.90
N ILE A 68 1.65 28.05 4.66
CA ILE A 68 2.37 28.80 5.70
C ILE A 68 3.12 30.00 5.10
N LEU A 69 3.77 29.82 3.95
CA LEU A 69 4.47 30.90 3.24
C LEU A 69 3.51 32.02 2.83
N ILE A 70 2.35 31.69 2.25
CA ILE A 70 1.33 32.68 1.82
C ILE A 70 0.80 33.47 3.02
N LEU A 71 0.66 32.82 4.18
CA LEU A 71 0.17 33.44 5.41
C LEU A 71 1.24 34.23 6.17
N GLY A 72 2.46 34.34 5.63
CA GLY A 72 3.57 35.03 6.30
C GLY A 72 4.05 34.31 7.57
N GLY A 73 3.88 32.99 7.63
CA GLY A 73 4.27 32.17 8.76
C GLY A 73 5.80 32.04 8.91
N PRO A 74 6.26 31.41 10.01
CA PRO A 74 7.68 31.34 10.33
C PRO A 74 8.47 30.51 9.30
N ALA A 75 9.62 31.01 8.89
CA ALA A 75 10.52 30.34 7.93
C ALA A 75 10.88 28.90 8.36
N VAL A 76 11.03 28.66 9.67
CA VAL A 76 11.30 27.34 10.23
C VAL A 76 10.20 26.35 9.88
N GLY A 77 8.92 26.75 9.98
CA GLY A 77 7.79 25.89 9.62
C GLY A 77 7.81 25.54 8.14
N ILE A 78 8.01 26.55 7.28
CA ILE A 78 8.07 26.38 5.82
C ILE A 78 9.16 25.37 5.45
N VAL A 79 10.37 25.54 5.98
CA VAL A 79 11.51 24.64 5.70
C VAL A 79 11.23 23.23 6.22
N LEU A 80 10.69 23.08 7.43
CA LEU A 80 10.38 21.77 8.01
C LEU A 80 9.38 20.98 7.14
N PHE A 81 8.25 21.61 6.78
CA PHE A 81 7.23 21.00 5.94
C PHE A 81 7.73 20.73 4.52
N ALA A 82 8.53 21.64 3.94
CA ALA A 82 9.11 21.46 2.62
C ALA A 82 10.10 20.28 2.58
N VAL A 83 11.04 20.20 3.53
CA VAL A 83 12.04 19.13 3.60
C VAL A 83 11.36 17.78 3.86
N ALA A 84 10.43 17.71 4.81
CA ALA A 84 9.67 16.48 5.08
C ALA A 84 8.85 16.06 3.86
N GLY A 85 8.18 17.00 3.19
CA GLY A 85 7.41 16.75 1.97
C GLY A 85 8.26 16.20 0.84
N LEU A 86 9.40 16.83 0.54
CA LEU A 86 10.36 16.35 -0.46
C LEU A 86 10.92 14.96 -0.11
N GLY A 87 11.24 14.72 1.17
CA GLY A 87 11.71 13.41 1.63
C GLY A 87 10.69 12.30 1.38
N LEU A 88 9.41 12.56 1.68
CA LEU A 88 8.33 11.60 1.42
C LEU A 88 8.09 11.39 -0.08
N LEU A 89 8.12 12.45 -0.90
CA LEU A 89 8.04 12.29 -2.37
C LEU A 89 9.21 11.47 -2.92
N GLY A 90 10.43 11.68 -2.41
CA GLY A 90 11.58 10.84 -2.73
C GLY A 90 11.35 9.38 -2.36
N GLY A 91 10.82 9.12 -1.15
CA GLY A 91 10.41 7.78 -0.72
C GLY A 91 9.36 7.13 -1.62
N ALA A 92 8.38 7.90 -2.10
CA ALA A 92 7.38 7.43 -3.04
C ALA A 92 7.99 7.01 -4.38
N VAL A 93 8.91 7.82 -4.92
CA VAL A 93 9.64 7.50 -6.16
C VAL A 93 10.47 6.23 -5.98
N LEU A 94 11.19 6.10 -4.86
CA LEU A 94 11.97 4.90 -4.56
C LEU A 94 11.08 3.65 -4.46
N ALA A 95 9.93 3.75 -3.80
CA ALA A 95 8.94 2.68 -3.72
C ALA A 95 8.40 2.28 -5.11
N LEU A 96 8.08 3.26 -5.96
CA LEU A 96 7.64 3.00 -7.34
C LEU A 96 8.76 2.37 -8.20
N GLN A 97 10.02 2.78 -8.01
CA GLN A 97 11.14 2.16 -8.70
C GLN A 97 11.29 0.68 -8.32
N LYS A 98 11.07 0.31 -7.06
CA LYS A 98 11.06 -1.10 -6.63
C LYS A 98 9.99 -1.93 -7.33
N LEU A 99 8.89 -1.31 -7.76
CA LEU A 99 7.81 -1.99 -8.49
C LEU A 99 8.13 -2.24 -9.96
N ARG A 100 9.03 -1.47 -10.58
CA ARG A 100 9.37 -1.62 -12.00
C ARG A 100 10.11 -2.92 -12.31
N GLY A 101 10.81 -3.49 -11.33
CA GLY A 101 11.49 -4.77 -11.47
C GLY A 101 10.54 -5.97 -11.38
N VAL A 102 11.04 -7.12 -11.84
CA VAL A 102 10.38 -8.42 -11.64
C VAL A 102 10.22 -8.69 -10.13
N PRO A 103 9.02 -9.07 -9.65
CA PRO A 103 8.79 -9.36 -8.24
C PRO A 103 9.74 -10.43 -7.71
N ARG A 104 10.63 -10.04 -6.78
CA ARG A 104 11.51 -11.01 -6.12
C ARG A 104 10.69 -11.85 -5.14
N ILE A 105 10.96 -13.15 -5.11
CA ILE A 105 10.43 -14.08 -4.11
C ILE A 105 11.01 -13.65 -2.75
N LYS A 106 10.20 -12.95 -1.96
CA LYS A 106 10.55 -12.56 -0.59
C LYS A 106 9.45 -13.01 0.35
N ALA A 107 9.81 -13.24 1.61
CA ALA A 107 8.82 -13.42 2.66
C ALA A 107 7.81 -12.25 2.62
N VAL A 108 6.55 -12.58 2.92
CA VAL A 108 5.47 -11.60 2.97
C VAL A 108 5.86 -10.48 3.91
N MET A 109 5.80 -9.24 3.44
CA MET A 109 5.99 -8.10 4.32
C MET A 109 4.84 -8.10 5.33
N GLN A 110 5.15 -8.32 6.61
CA GLN A 110 4.15 -8.25 7.67
C GLN A 110 3.63 -6.82 7.71
N SER A 111 2.38 -6.64 7.29
CA SER A 111 1.69 -5.36 7.36
C SER A 111 0.75 -5.39 8.56
N ARG A 112 0.85 -4.38 9.41
CA ARG A 112 -0.13 -4.12 10.47
C ARG A 112 -1.25 -3.18 10.00
N ALA A 113 -1.29 -2.88 8.71
CA ALA A 113 -2.33 -2.03 8.13
C ALA A 113 -3.67 -2.78 8.06
N PRO A 114 -4.81 -2.06 8.05
CA PRO A 114 -6.13 -2.66 7.89
C PRO A 114 -6.20 -3.50 6.62
N GLY A 115 -6.59 -4.76 6.74
CA GLY A 115 -6.71 -5.68 5.60
C GLY A 115 -7.93 -5.42 4.69
N LYS A 116 -8.85 -4.55 5.11
CA LYS A 116 -10.06 -4.16 4.39
C LYS A 116 -10.11 -2.65 4.20
N PHE A 117 -10.53 -2.21 3.02
CA PHE A 117 -10.71 -0.79 2.68
C PHE A 117 -11.70 -0.10 3.61
N SER A 118 -12.83 -0.75 3.93
CA SER A 118 -13.83 -0.20 4.85
C SER A 118 -13.26 0.09 6.24
N SER A 119 -12.40 -0.78 6.76
CA SER A 119 -11.69 -0.56 8.02
C SER A 119 -10.67 0.57 7.93
N GLY A 120 -9.94 0.68 6.81
CA GLY A 120 -9.02 1.79 6.54
C GLY A 120 -9.74 3.13 6.46
N LEU A 121 -10.89 3.18 5.78
CA LEU A 121 -11.73 4.37 5.68
C LEU A 121 -12.35 4.74 7.04
N GLY A 122 -12.83 3.75 7.80
CA GLY A 122 -13.36 3.97 9.15
C GLY A 122 -12.31 4.56 10.09
N LEU A 123 -11.07 4.04 10.07
CA LEU A 123 -9.96 4.59 10.85
C LEU A 123 -9.60 6.02 10.39
N ALA A 124 -9.59 6.27 9.08
CA ALA A 124 -9.34 7.60 8.52
C ALA A 124 -10.40 8.61 8.97
N ALA A 125 -11.68 8.23 8.90
CA ALA A 125 -12.79 9.08 9.33
C ALA A 125 -12.74 9.35 10.84
N PHE A 126 -12.46 8.32 11.65
CA PHE A 126 -12.29 8.46 13.10
C PHE A 126 -11.16 9.44 13.43
N LEU A 127 -9.97 9.27 12.84
CA LEU A 127 -8.85 10.18 13.06
C LEU A 127 -9.15 11.60 12.58
N ALA A 128 -9.80 11.75 11.43
CA ALA A 128 -10.21 13.06 10.93
C ALA A 128 -11.11 13.81 11.93
N VAL A 129 -12.10 13.12 12.52
CA VAL A 129 -12.98 13.70 13.54
C VAL A 129 -12.20 14.04 14.82
N VAL A 130 -11.37 13.11 15.32
CA VAL A 130 -10.57 13.34 16.53
C VAL A 130 -9.63 14.54 16.37
N PHE A 131 -8.90 14.61 15.26
CA PHE A 131 -8.03 15.75 14.98
C PHE A 131 -8.82 17.03 14.73
N GLY A 132 -9.97 16.97 14.04
CA GLY A 132 -10.83 18.12 13.81
C GLY A 132 -11.37 18.73 15.11
N ILE A 133 -11.87 17.89 16.02
CA ILE A 133 -12.32 18.32 17.35
C ILE A 133 -11.14 18.87 18.15
N GLY A 134 -10.00 18.18 18.14
CA GLY A 134 -8.79 18.62 18.84
C GLY A 134 -8.21 19.93 18.33
N LEU A 135 -8.40 20.25 17.05
CA LEU A 135 -7.99 21.51 16.42
C LEU A 135 -8.92 22.68 16.78
N PHE A 136 -10.18 22.41 17.18
CA PHE A 136 -11.18 23.45 17.42
C PHE A 136 -10.73 24.56 18.38
N PRO A 137 -10.08 24.30 19.54
CA PRO A 137 -9.64 25.36 20.45
C PRO A 137 -8.58 26.29 19.84
N VAL A 138 -7.75 25.75 18.94
CA VAL A 138 -6.72 26.52 18.22
C VAL A 138 -7.34 27.38 17.12
N VAL A 139 -8.47 26.91 16.57
CA VAL A 139 -9.12 27.48 15.39
C VAL A 139 -10.18 28.50 15.76
N ALA A 140 -10.87 28.35 16.88
CA ALA A 140 -11.92 29.25 17.32
C ALA A 140 -11.49 30.73 17.34
N PRO A 141 -10.26 31.10 17.77
CA PRO A 141 -9.75 32.47 17.64
C PRO A 141 -9.50 32.92 16.20
N LEU A 142 -9.06 32.01 15.32
CA LEU A 142 -8.77 32.29 13.90
C LEU A 142 -10.04 32.56 13.08
N LEU A 143 -11.19 32.02 13.49
CA LEU A 143 -12.47 32.31 12.85
C LEU A 143 -12.87 33.79 13.00
N GLN A 144 -12.29 34.51 13.97
CA GLN A 144 -12.58 35.91 14.23
C GLN A 144 -11.69 36.87 13.43
N GLY A 145 -10.54 36.44 12.91
CA GLY A 145 -9.60 37.33 12.23
C GLY A 145 -9.78 37.43 10.71
N GLY A 146 -10.94 37.04 10.19
CA GLY A 146 -11.39 37.37 8.83
C GLY A 146 -11.41 36.20 7.83
N PRO A 147 -11.92 36.44 6.61
CA PRO A 147 -12.22 35.38 5.64
C PRO A 147 -10.98 34.60 5.18
N LEU A 148 -9.83 35.26 5.10
CA LEU A 148 -8.56 34.62 4.73
C LEU A 148 -8.15 33.54 5.74
N GLN A 149 -8.39 33.76 7.04
CA GLN A 149 -8.02 32.83 8.11
C GLN A 149 -8.95 31.61 8.14
N VAL A 150 -10.24 31.84 7.87
CA VAL A 150 -11.21 30.75 7.67
C VAL A 150 -10.79 29.88 6.48
N LEU A 151 -10.43 30.50 5.35
CA LEU A 151 -9.97 29.77 4.17
C LEU A 151 -8.69 28.98 4.45
N ALA A 152 -7.73 29.58 5.14
CA ALA A 152 -6.50 28.92 5.55
C ALA A 152 -6.77 27.70 6.44
N PHE A 153 -7.73 27.80 7.37
CA PHE A 153 -8.14 26.69 8.20
C PHE A 153 -8.77 25.56 7.37
N VAL A 154 -9.71 25.88 6.49
CA VAL A 154 -10.35 24.88 5.61
C VAL A 154 -9.30 24.18 4.74
N ALA A 155 -8.34 24.94 4.19
CA ALA A 155 -7.23 24.38 3.42
C ALA A 155 -6.34 23.47 4.27
N ALA A 156 -5.95 23.89 5.48
CA ALA A 156 -5.15 23.07 6.40
C ALA A 156 -5.87 21.77 6.79
N TYR A 157 -7.18 21.85 7.07
CA TYR A 157 -8.00 20.68 7.38
C TYR A 157 -8.13 19.73 6.18
N ALA A 158 -8.34 20.27 4.97
CA ALA A 158 -8.36 19.46 3.75
C ALA A 158 -7.01 18.75 3.51
N LEU A 159 -5.88 19.43 3.73
CA LEU A 159 -4.55 18.81 3.65
C LEU A 159 -4.37 17.69 4.68
N MET A 160 -4.84 17.89 5.92
CA MET A 160 -4.84 16.85 6.94
C MET A 160 -5.68 15.63 6.50
N LEU A 161 -6.87 15.84 5.93
CA LEU A 161 -7.68 14.75 5.38
C LEU A 161 -6.93 13.99 4.29
N VAL A 162 -6.24 14.70 3.38
CA VAL A 162 -5.40 14.07 2.35
C VAL A 162 -4.32 13.19 2.99
N VAL A 163 -3.63 13.67 4.04
CA VAL A 163 -2.63 12.87 4.76
C VAL A 163 -3.26 11.61 5.35
N VAL A 164 -4.35 11.75 6.09
CA VAL A 164 -5.00 10.62 6.79
C VAL A 164 -5.54 9.58 5.78
N VAL A 165 -6.20 10.02 4.71
CA VAL A 165 -6.69 9.13 3.66
C VAL A 165 -5.52 8.42 2.95
N SER A 166 -4.45 9.15 2.65
CA SER A 166 -3.25 8.58 2.00
C SER A 166 -2.55 7.55 2.88
N LEU A 167 -2.55 7.71 4.21
CA LEU A 167 -1.89 6.80 5.13
C LEU A 167 -2.71 5.54 5.45
N PHE A 168 -4.04 5.62 5.47
CA PHE A 168 -4.89 4.53 5.96
C PHE A 168 -5.81 3.94 4.90
N ALA A 169 -6.60 4.77 4.21
CA ALA A 169 -7.61 4.27 3.28
C ALA A 169 -6.97 3.74 1.99
N VAL A 170 -6.02 4.49 1.42
CA VAL A 170 -5.42 4.12 0.13
C VAL A 170 -4.55 2.85 0.22
N PRO A 171 -3.70 2.66 1.25
CA PRO A 171 -2.93 1.42 1.39
C PRO A 171 -3.82 0.20 1.66
N ALA A 172 -4.93 0.38 2.39
CA ALA A 172 -5.94 -0.66 2.58
C ALA A 172 -6.61 -1.03 1.26
N PHE A 173 -6.96 -0.05 0.42
CA PHE A 173 -7.50 -0.29 -0.92
C PHE A 173 -6.56 -1.15 -1.78
N PHE A 174 -5.27 -0.79 -1.83
CA PHE A 174 -4.28 -1.55 -2.60
C PHE A 174 -4.01 -2.95 -2.04
N SER A 175 -4.15 -3.14 -0.73
CA SER A 175 -4.01 -4.45 -0.08
C SER A 175 -5.17 -5.37 -0.42
N GLU A 176 -6.40 -4.84 -0.38
CA GLU A 176 -7.62 -5.59 -0.72
C GLU A 176 -7.66 -5.98 -2.21
N HIS A 177 -7.28 -5.06 -3.10
CA HIS A 177 -7.29 -5.29 -4.55
C HIS A 177 -5.94 -5.80 -5.10
N ALA A 178 -5.03 -6.22 -4.23
CA ALA A 178 -3.66 -6.62 -4.61
C ALA A 178 -3.66 -7.73 -5.67
N ARG A 179 -4.51 -8.75 -5.50
CA ARG A 179 -4.63 -9.90 -6.42
C ARG A 179 -5.13 -9.48 -7.80
N GLU A 180 -6.15 -8.63 -7.86
CA GLU A 180 -6.69 -8.15 -9.13
C GLU A 180 -5.70 -7.26 -9.86
N HIS A 181 -5.06 -6.33 -9.14
CA HIS A 181 -4.03 -5.47 -9.70
C HIS A 181 -2.82 -6.25 -10.19
N PHE A 182 -2.46 -7.33 -9.50
CA PHE A 182 -1.39 -8.21 -9.94
C PHE A 182 -1.78 -8.96 -11.21
N ARG A 183 -2.99 -9.55 -11.26
CA ARG A 183 -3.52 -10.21 -12.48
C ARG A 183 -3.50 -9.27 -13.69
N ARG A 184 -4.06 -8.06 -13.56
CA ARG A 184 -4.04 -7.05 -14.63
C ARG A 184 -2.62 -6.67 -15.07
N ARG A 185 -1.66 -6.66 -14.15
CA ARG A 185 -0.25 -6.40 -14.48
C ARG A 185 0.36 -7.56 -15.26
N ILE A 186 0.09 -8.81 -14.87
CA ILE A 186 0.54 -10.00 -15.61
C ILE A 186 0.02 -9.96 -17.04
N ASP A 187 -1.25 -9.56 -17.23
CA ASP A 187 -1.86 -9.45 -18.55
C ASP A 187 -1.22 -8.32 -19.40
N ALA A 188 -0.82 -7.21 -18.77
CA ALA A 188 -0.24 -6.05 -19.46
C ALA A 188 1.28 -6.14 -19.70
N ASP A 189 2.01 -6.94 -18.92
CA ASP A 189 3.47 -7.01 -18.92
C ASP A 189 3.95 -8.40 -19.38
N LEU A 190 4.31 -8.50 -20.67
CA LEU A 190 4.79 -9.75 -21.28
C LEU A 190 6.06 -10.28 -20.62
N GLN A 191 6.94 -9.41 -20.12
CA GLN A 191 8.17 -9.86 -19.45
C GLN A 191 7.85 -10.49 -18.10
N LEU A 192 6.95 -9.86 -17.34
CA LEU A 192 6.45 -10.44 -16.09
C LEU A 192 5.76 -11.78 -16.33
N ARG A 193 4.90 -11.87 -17.35
CA ARG A 193 4.20 -13.11 -17.70
C ARG A 193 5.18 -14.24 -18.01
N ARG A 194 6.14 -14.02 -18.91
CA ARG A 194 7.17 -15.02 -19.26
C ARG A 194 7.97 -15.48 -18.04
N TYR A 195 8.37 -14.54 -17.18
CA TYR A 195 9.07 -14.87 -15.94
C TYR A 195 8.22 -15.77 -15.02
N LEU A 196 6.93 -15.48 -14.88
CA LEU A 196 6.03 -16.31 -14.06
C LEU A 196 5.76 -17.68 -14.69
N GLU A 197 5.70 -17.78 -16.02
CA GLU A 197 5.55 -19.04 -16.74
C GLU A 197 6.79 -19.93 -16.54
N GLU A 198 7.99 -19.37 -16.72
CA GLU A 198 9.25 -20.07 -16.45
C GLU A 198 9.36 -20.49 -14.98
N MET A 199 8.96 -19.61 -14.07
CA MET A 199 8.95 -19.90 -12.64
C MET A 199 7.92 -20.98 -12.30
N ALA A 200 6.76 -21.04 -12.96
CA ALA A 200 5.75 -22.09 -12.72
C ALA A 200 6.29 -23.49 -13.07
N LEU A 201 7.13 -23.58 -14.12
CA LEU A 201 7.73 -24.83 -14.58
C LEU A 201 8.90 -25.26 -13.70
N THR A 202 9.72 -24.29 -13.27
CA THR A 202 10.97 -24.55 -12.53
C THR A 202 10.81 -24.44 -11.01
N TRP A 203 9.60 -24.13 -10.51
CA TRP A 203 9.36 -23.92 -9.09
C TRP A 203 9.72 -25.17 -8.27
N GLN A 204 10.74 -25.02 -7.44
CA GLN A 204 11.07 -25.94 -6.37
C GLN A 204 10.97 -25.19 -5.04
N ASP A 205 10.26 -25.78 -4.09
CA ASP A 205 10.05 -25.15 -2.79
C ASP A 205 11.35 -25.21 -1.96
N THR A 206 12.18 -24.19 -2.12
CA THR A 206 13.46 -24.04 -1.42
C THR A 206 13.34 -23.92 0.11
N GLN A 207 12.16 -23.61 0.65
CA GLN A 207 11.96 -23.37 2.09
C GLN A 207 10.88 -24.28 2.72
N GLY A 208 10.42 -25.30 2.01
CA GLY A 208 9.60 -26.39 2.55
C GLY A 208 8.21 -25.99 3.07
N GLY A 209 7.59 -24.95 2.52
CA GLY A 209 6.23 -24.56 2.93
C GLY A 209 5.46 -23.66 1.97
N ARG A 210 5.89 -23.50 0.71
CA ARG A 210 5.21 -22.64 -0.27
C ARG A 210 5.10 -23.31 -1.63
N ALA A 211 3.90 -23.79 -1.94
CA ALA A 211 3.52 -24.13 -3.30
C ALA A 211 3.45 -22.85 -4.17
N PHE A 212 3.79 -22.98 -5.46
CA PHE A 212 3.61 -21.92 -6.45
C PHE A 212 2.18 -21.35 -6.37
N GLY A 213 1.21 -22.26 -6.45
CA GLY A 213 -0.17 -22.11 -5.98
C GLY A 213 -1.00 -21.03 -6.68
N PRO A 214 -2.31 -20.99 -6.41
CA PRO A 214 -3.21 -20.08 -7.09
C PRO A 214 -3.06 -18.64 -6.59
N LEU A 215 -3.31 -17.69 -7.49
CA LEU A 215 -3.39 -16.26 -7.16
C LEU A 215 -4.66 -15.96 -6.38
#